data_AF-A0AB74M712-F1
#
_entry.id   AF-A0AB74M712-F1
#
_cell.length_a   1.000
_cell.length_b   1.000
_cell.length_c   1.000
_cell.angle_alpha   90.00
_cell.angle_beta   90.00
_cell.angle_gamma   90.00
#
_symmetry.space_group_name_H-M   'P 1'
#
loop_
_entity.id
_entity.type
_entity.pdbx_description
1 polymer ?
#
loop_
_entity_poly.entity_id
_entity_poly.type
_entity_poly.pdbx_seq_one_letter_code
_entity_poly.pdbx_strand_id
1 'polypeptide(L)'
;MIVPGKSERDLAKFAQALGDLAQGGSNALGASGVTLAPGAVETVVADSRCTEGALVAPIPTSASAAATTIWLKATARGSFTWGHDASDAADRTFRYEIRRP
;
A
#
# COMPACT_ATOMS: atom_id res chain seq x y z
N MET A 1 -0.84 -12.83 -1.27
CA MET A 1 -1.56 -13.90 -1.95
C MET A 1 -0.93 -14.18 -3.31
N ILE A 2 -0.62 -15.45 -3.58
CA ILE A 2 -0.29 -15.90 -4.94
C ILE A 2 -1.60 -16.03 -5.75
N VAL A 3 -1.61 -15.53 -6.99
CA VAL A 3 -2.76 -15.73 -7.90
C VAL A 3 -2.32 -16.71 -8.99
N PRO A 4 -2.72 -17.99 -8.92
CA PRO A 4 -2.41 -18.98 -9.95
C PRO A 4 -2.86 -18.52 -11.34
N GLY A 5 -2.03 -18.76 -12.36
CA GLY A 5 -2.38 -18.46 -13.74
C GLY A 5 -3.49 -19.38 -14.26
N LYS A 6 -4.21 -18.97 -15.31
CA LYS A 6 -5.31 -19.78 -15.90
C LYS A 6 -4.88 -21.18 -16.36
N SER A 7 -3.62 -21.34 -16.73
CA SER A 7 -3.04 -22.61 -17.17
C SER A 7 -2.28 -23.35 -16.06
N GLU A 8 -2.32 -22.86 -14.82
CA GLU A 8 -1.66 -23.50 -13.68
C GLU A 8 -2.33 -24.85 -13.38
N ARG A 9 -1.52 -25.86 -13.07
CA ARG A 9 -1.98 -27.23 -12.76
C ARG A 9 -1.44 -27.75 -11.44
N ASP A 10 -0.49 -27.05 -10.83
CA ASP A 10 0.06 -27.42 -9.54
C ASP A 10 -0.98 -27.16 -8.43
N LEU A 11 -1.53 -28.25 -7.89
CA LEU A 11 -2.52 -28.21 -6.81
C LEU A 11 -1.97 -27.56 -5.54
N ALA A 12 -0.67 -27.65 -5.27
CA ALA A 12 -0.06 -27.03 -4.09
C ALA A 12 -0.15 -25.50 -4.17
N LYS A 13 0.03 -24.92 -5.38
CA LYS A 13 -0.13 -23.49 -5.61
C LYS A 13 -1.58 -23.02 -5.40
N PHE A 14 -2.57 -23.82 -5.78
CA PHE A 14 -3.97 -23.50 -5.50
C PHE A 14 -4.29 -23.60 -4.01
N ALA A 15 -3.80 -24.64 -3.32
CA ALA A 15 -3.97 -24.78 -1.87
C ALA A 15 -3.33 -23.60 -1.12
N GLN A 16 -2.13 -23.17 -1.53
CA GLN A 16 -1.49 -21.98 -0.98
C GLN A 16 -2.30 -20.71 -1.25
N ALA A 17 -2.81 -20.52 -2.47
CA ALA A 17 -3.63 -19.35 -2.82
C ALA A 17 -4.91 -19.28 -1.97
N LEU A 18 -5.56 -20.43 -1.72
CA LEU A 18 -6.74 -20.53 -0.87
C LEU A 18 -6.40 -20.29 0.61
N GLY A 19 -5.28 -20.82 1.10
CA GLY A 19 -4.79 -20.56 2.45
C GLY A 19 -4.48 -19.09 2.68
N ASP A 20 -3.75 -18.48 1.75
CA ASP A 20 -3.46 -17.04 1.72
C ASP A 20 -4.77 -16.22 1.73
N LEU A 21 -5.77 -16.63 0.94
CA LEU A 21 -7.07 -15.97 0.89
C LEU A 21 -7.80 -16.05 2.24
N ALA A 22 -7.89 -17.25 2.82
CA ALA A 22 -8.56 -17.49 4.10
C ALA A 22 -7.91 -16.73 5.26
N GLN A 23 -6.59 -16.49 5.17
CA GLN A 23 -5.84 -15.69 6.15
C GLN A 23 -5.93 -14.17 5.90
N GLY A 24 -6.79 -13.72 4.98
CA GLY A 24 -6.98 -12.30 4.67
C GLY A 24 -5.91 -11.72 3.73
N GLY A 25 -5.13 -12.56 3.07
CA GLY A 25 -4.10 -12.18 2.10
C GLY A 25 -4.64 -11.57 0.80
N SER A 26 -5.96 -11.42 0.66
CA SER A 26 -6.61 -10.57 -0.35
C SER A 26 -6.36 -9.09 -0.11
N ASN A 27 -6.10 -8.71 1.15
CA ASN A 27 -5.77 -7.34 1.50
C ASN A 27 -4.31 -7.13 1.11
N ALA A 28 -4.06 -6.35 0.06
CA ALA A 28 -2.68 -6.04 -0.33
C ALA A 28 -2.09 -5.11 0.73
N LEU A 29 -1.52 -5.71 1.78
CA LEU A 29 -0.74 -5.02 2.80
C LEU A 29 0.48 -4.39 2.13
N GLY A 30 0.48 -3.07 2.00
CA GLY A 30 1.64 -2.27 1.62
C GLY A 30 2.89 -2.78 2.33
N ALA A 31 3.89 -3.22 1.56
CA ALA A 31 4.92 -4.13 2.07
C ALA A 31 5.95 -3.43 2.99
N SER A 32 5.84 -2.13 3.22
CA SER A 32 6.76 -1.37 4.06
C SER A 32 6.08 -0.16 4.68
N GLY A 33 6.52 0.21 5.88
CA GLY A 33 6.21 1.51 6.46
C GLY A 33 6.80 2.61 5.57
N VAL A 34 6.00 3.61 5.24
CA VAL A 34 6.40 4.79 4.48
C VAL A 34 6.55 5.93 5.48
N THR A 35 7.77 6.45 5.61
CA THR A 35 8.02 7.66 6.41
C THR A 35 8.06 8.86 5.48
N LEU A 36 7.23 9.86 5.77
CA LEU A 36 7.20 11.11 5.02
C LEU A 36 8.48 11.91 5.31
N ALA A 37 9.11 12.46 4.28
CA ALA A 37 10.29 13.29 4.47
C ALA A 37 9.93 14.62 5.17
N PRO A 38 10.75 15.12 6.10
CA PRO A 38 10.58 16.46 6.67
C PRO A 38 10.56 17.54 5.59
N GLY A 39 9.67 18.52 5.73
CA GLY A 39 9.51 19.64 4.80
C GLY A 39 8.90 19.29 3.43
N ALA A 40 8.73 18.01 3.09
CA ALA A 40 8.07 17.59 1.86
C ALA A 40 6.55 17.76 1.95
N VAL A 41 5.91 17.95 0.80
CA VAL A 41 4.43 18.02 0.65
C VAL A 41 3.88 16.84 -0.15
N GLU A 42 4.76 16.02 -0.73
CA GLU A 42 4.39 14.88 -1.55
C GLU A 42 5.39 13.74 -1.35
N THR A 43 4.87 12.51 -1.36
CA THR A 43 5.67 11.30 -1.29
C THR A 43 5.21 10.33 -2.37
N VAL A 44 6.14 9.90 -3.22
CA VAL A 44 5.91 8.85 -4.22
C VAL A 44 6.34 7.51 -3.62
N VAL A 45 5.44 6.54 -3.61
CA VAL A 45 5.68 5.21 -3.08
C VAL A 45 5.67 4.21 -4.23
N ALA A 46 6.77 3.46 -4.37
CA ALA A 46 6.86 2.37 -5.31
C ALA A 46 6.23 1.11 -4.70
N ASP A 47 5.19 0.57 -5.35
CA ASP A 47 4.60 -0.71 -5.01
C ASP A 47 4.08 -1.38 -6.29
N SER A 48 4.66 -2.52 -6.65
CA SER A 48 4.36 -3.27 -7.87
C SER A 48 2.90 -3.73 -7.97
N ARG A 49 2.16 -3.72 -6.86
CA ARG A 49 0.74 -4.09 -6.79
C ARG A 49 -0.18 -2.93 -7.09
N CYS A 50 0.32 -1.69 -7.07
CA CYS A 50 -0.46 -0.54 -7.44
C CYS A 50 -0.75 -0.52 -8.95
N THR A 51 -1.97 -0.10 -9.28
CA THR A 51 -2.43 0.12 -10.65
C THR A 51 -3.16 1.45 -10.70
N GLU A 52 -3.30 2.02 -11.89
CA GLU A 52 -4.16 3.18 -12.11
C GLU A 52 -5.58 2.89 -11.60
N GLY A 53 -6.15 3.84 -10.86
CA GLY A 53 -7.46 3.73 -10.23
C GLY A 53 -7.51 2.96 -8.90
N ALA A 54 -6.37 2.42 -8.42
CA ALA A 54 -6.35 1.72 -7.14
C ALA A 54 -6.75 2.63 -5.96
N LEU A 55 -7.49 2.08 -5.01
CA LEU A 55 -7.71 2.74 -3.73
C LEU A 55 -6.50 2.46 -2.83
N VAL A 56 -5.89 3.52 -2.31
CA VAL A 56 -4.76 3.42 -1.37
C VAL A 56 -5.14 4.10 -0.07
N ALA A 57 -5.27 3.30 1.00
CA ALA A 57 -5.66 3.79 2.32
C ALA A 57 -4.43 3.87 3.25
N PRO A 58 -3.99 5.08 3.67
CA PRO A 58 -2.92 5.24 4.65
C PRO A 58 -3.42 4.91 6.07
N ILE A 59 -2.58 4.23 6.85
CA ILE A 59 -2.82 3.92 8.26
C ILE A 59 -1.63 4.45 9.07
N PRO A 60 -1.81 5.47 9.92
CA PRO A 60 -0.72 6.05 10.69
C PRO A 60 -0.20 5.07 11.74
N THR A 61 1.11 5.05 11.96
CA THR A 61 1.77 4.20 12.99
C THR A 61 2.47 5.00 14.08
N SER A 62 2.41 6.33 14.02
CA SER A 62 2.91 7.26 15.05
C SER A 62 1.88 8.35 15.32
N ALA A 63 2.02 9.06 16.45
CA ALA A 63 1.13 10.16 16.79
C ALA A 63 1.25 11.33 15.80
N SER A 64 2.47 11.64 15.34
CA SER A 64 2.70 12.68 14.32
C SER A 64 2.10 12.30 12.97
N ALA A 65 2.18 11.02 12.57
CA ALA A 65 1.48 10.53 11.39
C ALA A 65 -0.04 10.65 11.53
N ALA A 66 -0.60 10.35 12.70
CA ALA A 66 -2.04 10.45 12.94
C ALA A 66 -2.57 11.89 12.87
N ALA A 67 -1.73 12.88 13.16
CA ALA A 67 -2.06 14.31 13.05
C ALA A 67 -1.86 14.88 11.63
N THR A 68 -1.27 14.11 10.71
CA THR A 68 -0.97 14.56 9.35
C THR A 68 -2.23 14.60 8.49
N THR A 69 -2.38 15.65 7.68
CA THR A 69 -3.39 15.70 6.62
C THR A 69 -2.83 15.03 5.38
N ILE A 70 -3.34 13.85 5.02
CA ILE A 70 -2.84 13.04 3.91
C ILE A 70 -3.97 12.63 2.95
N TRP A 71 -3.71 12.64 1.65
CA TRP A 71 -4.66 12.21 0.63
C TRP A 71 -3.95 11.49 -0.54
N LEU A 72 -4.71 10.63 -1.23
CA LEU A 72 -4.24 9.97 -2.44
C LEU A 72 -4.28 10.96 -3.60
N LYS A 73 -3.11 11.38 -4.09
CA LYS A 73 -2.98 12.35 -5.18
C LYS A 73 -3.06 11.70 -6.56
N ALA A 74 -2.38 10.57 -6.74
CA ALA A 74 -2.35 9.84 -8.00
C ALA A 74 -2.03 8.36 -7.78
N THR A 75 -2.47 7.51 -8.71
CA THR A 75 -2.07 6.10 -8.81
C THR A 75 -1.59 5.81 -10.22
N ALA A 76 -0.56 4.97 -10.32
CA ALA A 76 -0.01 4.51 -11.57
C ALA A 76 0.35 3.02 -11.45
N ARG A 77 0.70 2.41 -12.58
CA ARG A 77 1.22 1.05 -12.57
C ARG A 77 2.54 1.00 -11.82
N GLY A 78 2.56 0.28 -10.70
CA GLY A 78 3.75 0.09 -9.88
C GLY A 78 4.05 1.21 -8.88
N SER A 79 3.21 2.24 -8.77
CA SER A 79 3.40 3.32 -7.80
C SER A 79 2.13 4.09 -7.48
N PHE A 80 2.16 4.82 -6.36
CA PHE A 80 1.17 5.84 -6.04
C PHE A 80 1.84 7.07 -5.42
N THR A 81 1.12 8.18 -5.40
CA THR A 81 1.58 9.43 -4.81
C THR A 81 0.61 9.87 -3.73
N TRP A 82 1.13 10.11 -2.52
CA TRP A 82 0.41 10.80 -1.47
C TRP A 82 0.77 12.28 -1.49
N GLY A 83 -0.25 13.13 -1.41
CA GLY A 83 -0.10 14.51 -0.98
C GLY A 83 -0.29 14.61 0.52
N HIS A 84 0.48 15.46 1.18
CA HIS A 84 0.36 15.71 2.61
C HIS A 84 0.84 17.12 2.98
N ASP A 85 0.54 17.57 4.19
CA ASP A 85 1.09 18.83 4.71
C ASP A 85 2.61 18.75 4.94
N ALA A 86 3.28 19.91 4.83
CA ALA A 86 4.68 20.05 5.20
C ALA A 86 4.81 20.09 6.73
N SER A 87 5.79 19.37 7.26
CA SER A 87 6.12 19.36 8.69
C SER A 87 7.57 18.97 8.88
N ASP A 88 8.20 19.47 9.94
CA ASP A 88 9.56 19.10 10.33
C ASP A 88 9.62 17.78 11.12
N ALA A 89 8.46 17.17 11.44
CA ALA A 89 8.40 15.89 12.12
C ALA A 89 9.02 14.77 11.27
N ALA A 90 10.00 14.07 11.85
CA ALA A 90 10.79 13.04 11.18
C ALA A 90 10.22 11.61 11.33
N ASP A 91 9.17 11.44 12.14
CA ASP A 91 8.60 10.13 12.51
C ASP A 91 7.19 9.92 11.93
N ARG A 92 6.80 10.67 10.89
CA ARG A 92 5.50 10.54 10.22
C ARG A 92 5.46 9.27 9.37
N THR A 93 5.27 8.12 10.02
CA THR A 93 5.25 6.80 9.39
C THR A 93 3.84 6.24 9.21
N PHE A 94 3.60 5.68 8.03
CA PHE A 94 2.32 5.07 7.65
C PHE A 94 2.54 3.65 7.14
N ARG A 95 1.59 2.77 7.46
CA ARG A 95 1.31 1.58 6.64
C ARG A 95 0.24 1.93 5.62
N TYR A 96 0.03 1.06 4.64
CA TYR A 96 -1.06 1.25 3.68
C TYR A 96 -1.67 -0.06 3.23
N GLU A 97 -2.91 0.06 2.77
CA GLU A 97 -3.62 -0.99 2.05
C GLU A 97 -3.83 -0.54 0.61
N ILE A 98 -3.60 -1.42 -0.35
CA ILE A 98 -3.97 -1.21 -1.76
C ILE A 98 -5.16 -2.10 -2.09
N ARG A 99 -6.22 -1.51 -2.65
CA ARG A 99 -7.33 -2.24 -3.25
C ARG A 99 -7.38 -1.93 -4.74
N ARG A 100 -7.57 -2.96 -5.56
CA ARG A 100 -7.76 -2.78 -7.00
C ARG A 100 -9.08 -2.05 -7.25
N PRO A 101 -9.17 -1.25 -8.34
CA PRO A 101 -10.44 -0.67 -8.77
C PRO A 101 -11.48 -1.75 -9.09
#